data_AF-A0A7T3FZI7-F1
#
_entry.id   AF-A0A7T3FZI7-F1
#
_cell.length_a   1.000
_cell.length_b   1.000
_cell.length_c   1.000
_cell.angle_alpha   90.00
_cell.angle_beta   90.00
_cell.angle_gamma   90.00
#
_symmetry.space_group_name_H-M   'P 1'
#
loop_
_entity.id
_entity.type
_entity.pdbx_description
1 polymer ?
#
loop_
_entity_poly.entity_id
_entity_poly.type
_entity_poly.pdbx_seq_one_letter_code
_entity_poly.pdbx_strand_id
1 'polypeptide(L)'
;MSRPTTDAGDRAANPTGLAAVRDRFDAAVAPSLATVLGAVAFVSTAGVLALRLLRNALGGLPLVGHAVAPAVTTLAAVVPALAVLGLATEADARAERVALAAVGAFGLVGAADAAAWFPAAAAVLVGTTAGLAVALAERAHARVGAVDSLRAAFAPIARPSAVAALGTLALACSLAASAGFGTTTLRPAGAALVFATLAALPLARRLDGTVDLGLWVVAAFAVVVAAASAPFVAGAVALVAFDAGTVPLSLLALGIGGALATVAADARRRAFGPAIAAALLLCAGVPATLPRAVAFALGLLVLVREWAPAGRPAASEDLAPADRTATADRDRTATDGGGPGA
;
A
#
# COMPACT_ATOMS: atom_id res chain seq x y z
N MET A 1 56.95 38.97 -12.94
CA MET A 1 57.17 37.53 -13.19
C MET A 1 56.48 36.77 -12.06
N SER A 2 55.25 36.32 -12.29
CA SER A 2 54.42 35.63 -11.29
C SER A 2 54.24 34.18 -11.74
N ARG A 3 54.64 33.22 -10.88
CA ARG A 3 54.47 31.79 -11.16
C ARG A 3 53.06 31.35 -10.77
N PRO A 4 52.32 30.67 -11.65
CA PRO A 4 51.06 30.02 -11.29
C PRO A 4 51.37 28.70 -10.58
N THR A 5 51.10 28.64 -9.27
CA THR A 5 51.12 27.39 -8.50
C THR A 5 49.92 26.55 -8.89
N THR A 6 50.23 25.41 -9.50
CA THR A 6 49.28 24.42 -10.00
C THR A 6 48.94 23.46 -8.85
N ASP A 7 47.97 23.81 -8.01
CA ASP A 7 47.36 22.88 -7.04
C ASP A 7 46.40 21.93 -7.79
N ALA A 8 46.98 20.96 -8.49
CA ALA A 8 46.24 20.00 -9.32
C ALA A 8 46.35 18.55 -8.84
N GLY A 9 46.92 18.28 -7.67
CA GLY A 9 47.19 16.91 -7.25
C GLY A 9 46.92 16.68 -5.78
N ASP A 10 45.65 16.52 -5.39
CA ASP A 10 45.27 15.56 -4.33
C ASP A 10 43.75 15.42 -4.11
N ARG A 11 42.95 15.44 -5.18
CA ARG A 11 41.65 14.72 -5.15
C ARG A 11 41.92 13.25 -5.45
N ALA A 12 42.60 12.57 -4.54
CA ALA A 12 42.52 11.13 -4.45
C ALA A 12 41.04 10.77 -4.35
N ALA A 13 40.50 10.19 -5.43
CA ALA A 13 39.14 9.70 -5.50
C ALA A 13 38.95 8.71 -4.36
N ASN A 14 38.31 9.14 -3.27
CA ASN A 14 38.13 8.37 -2.07
C ASN A 14 37.25 7.16 -2.43
N PRO A 15 37.81 5.94 -2.59
CA PRO A 15 37.06 4.79 -3.13
C PRO A 15 35.93 4.36 -2.17
N THR A 16 36.06 4.74 -0.90
CA THR A 16 35.05 4.62 0.15
C THR A 16 33.78 5.43 -0.12
N GLY A 17 33.90 6.59 -0.80
CA GLY A 17 32.75 7.42 -1.15
C GLY A 17 31.87 6.80 -2.22
N LEU A 18 32.48 6.20 -3.25
CA LEU A 18 31.74 5.50 -4.30
C LEU A 18 31.09 4.21 -3.80
N ALA A 19 31.77 3.47 -2.91
CA ALA A 19 31.18 2.30 -2.24
C ALA A 19 29.98 2.69 -1.37
N ALA A 20 30.10 3.76 -0.56
CA ALA A 20 29.00 4.24 0.28
C ALA A 20 27.82 4.80 -0.53
N VAL A 21 28.08 5.45 -1.68
CA VAL A 21 27.02 5.89 -2.61
C VAL A 21 26.35 4.69 -3.26
N ARG A 22 27.11 3.67 -3.66
CA ARG A 22 26.58 2.44 -4.25
C ARG A 22 25.77 1.64 -3.25
N ASP A 23 26.24 1.45 -2.02
CA ASP A 23 25.49 0.83 -0.93
C ASP A 23 24.21 1.60 -0.61
N ARG A 24 24.25 2.95 -0.67
CA ARG A 24 23.06 3.79 -0.49
C ARG A 24 22.06 3.65 -1.66
N PHE A 25 22.55 3.48 -2.89
CA PHE A 25 21.70 3.20 -4.05
C PHE A 25 21.14 1.77 -4.01
N ASP A 26 21.93 0.79 -3.65
CA ASP A 26 21.52 -0.62 -3.55
C ASP A 26 20.51 -0.79 -2.39
N ALA A 27 20.71 -0.11 -1.26
CA ALA A 27 19.74 -0.03 -0.17
C ALA A 27 18.48 0.78 -0.53
N ALA A 28 18.58 1.76 -1.43
CA ALA A 28 17.43 2.50 -1.93
C ALA A 28 16.63 1.75 -3.01
N VAL A 29 17.19 0.68 -3.58
CA VAL A 29 16.58 -0.10 -4.67
C VAL A 29 16.10 -1.47 -4.19
N ALA A 30 16.66 -2.01 -3.10
CA ALA A 30 16.20 -3.27 -2.53
C ALA A 30 14.72 -3.17 -2.14
N PRO A 31 13.81 -3.92 -2.81
CA PRO A 31 12.39 -3.88 -2.47
C PRO A 31 12.22 -4.41 -1.04
N SER A 32 11.42 -3.72 -0.24
CA SER A 32 11.08 -4.19 1.11
C SER A 32 10.49 -5.61 1.03
N LEU A 33 10.74 -6.41 2.07
CA LEU A 33 10.18 -7.76 2.15
C LEU A 33 8.66 -7.74 2.01
N ALA A 34 8.00 -6.74 2.62
CA ALA A 34 6.56 -6.53 2.48
C ALA A 34 6.11 -6.30 1.03
N THR A 35 6.88 -5.52 0.25
CA THR A 35 6.60 -5.31 -1.18
C THR A 35 6.73 -6.62 -1.96
N VAL A 36 7.78 -7.41 -1.70
CA VAL A 36 8.01 -8.71 -2.36
C VAL A 36 6.90 -9.70 -2.03
N LEU A 37 6.57 -9.86 -0.75
CA LEU A 37 5.49 -10.77 -0.29
C LEU A 37 4.13 -10.32 -0.84
N GLY A 38 3.87 -9.01 -0.85
CA GLY A 38 2.68 -8.43 -1.48
C GLY A 38 2.61 -8.73 -2.99
N ALA A 39 3.75 -8.66 -3.70
CA ALA A 39 3.81 -8.93 -5.13
C ALA A 39 3.46 -10.38 -5.45
N VAL A 40 4.03 -11.32 -4.69
CA VAL A 40 3.77 -12.75 -4.84
C VAL A 40 2.29 -13.07 -4.57
N ALA A 41 1.71 -12.50 -3.51
CA ALA A 41 0.29 -12.63 -3.23
C ALA A 41 -0.59 -11.98 -4.31
N PHE A 42 -0.19 -10.83 -4.84
CA PHE A 42 -0.89 -10.16 -5.94
C PHE A 42 -0.95 -11.03 -7.18
N VAL A 43 0.15 -11.63 -7.61
CA VAL A 43 0.18 -12.52 -8.78
C VAL A 43 -0.81 -13.68 -8.62
N SER A 44 -0.82 -14.34 -7.45
CA SER A 44 -1.79 -15.43 -7.20
C SER A 44 -3.25 -14.96 -7.21
N THR A 45 -3.52 -13.80 -6.62
CA THR A 45 -4.88 -13.25 -6.51
C THR A 45 -5.40 -12.77 -7.87
N ALA A 46 -4.56 -12.06 -8.62
CA ALA A 46 -4.84 -11.63 -9.99
C ALA A 46 -5.02 -12.82 -10.93
N GLY A 47 -4.26 -13.91 -10.74
CA GLY A 47 -4.42 -15.15 -11.51
C GLY A 47 -5.82 -15.77 -11.35
N VAL A 48 -6.34 -15.84 -10.12
CA VAL A 48 -7.73 -16.29 -9.89
C VAL A 48 -8.75 -15.35 -10.52
N LEU A 49 -8.54 -14.03 -10.40
CA LEU A 49 -9.43 -13.04 -11.01
C LEU A 49 -9.48 -13.21 -12.53
N ALA A 50 -8.32 -13.31 -13.17
CA ALA A 50 -8.19 -13.52 -14.60
C ALA A 50 -8.85 -14.83 -15.05
N LEU A 51 -8.65 -15.92 -14.30
CA LEU A 51 -9.28 -17.21 -14.59
C LEU A 51 -10.81 -17.13 -14.51
N ARG A 52 -11.36 -16.41 -13.52
CA ARG A 52 -12.81 -16.18 -13.39
C ARG A 52 -13.37 -15.38 -14.56
N LEU A 53 -12.68 -14.30 -14.94
CA LEU A 53 -13.04 -13.48 -16.09
C LEU A 53 -13.01 -14.27 -17.39
N LEU A 54 -11.95 -15.05 -17.61
CA LEU A 54 -11.77 -15.86 -18.81
C LEU A 54 -12.86 -16.93 -18.94
N ARG A 55 -13.22 -17.59 -17.83
CA ARG A 55 -14.34 -18.54 -17.76
C ARG A 55 -15.66 -17.91 -18.15
N ASN A 56 -15.90 -16.70 -17.67
CA ASN A 56 -17.14 -15.99 -17.92
C ASN A 56 -17.21 -15.43 -19.35
N ALA A 57 -16.09 -15.01 -19.93
CA ALA A 57 -16.04 -14.43 -21.26
C ALA A 57 -16.17 -15.47 -22.39
N LEU A 58 -15.58 -16.67 -22.23
CA LEU A 58 -15.45 -17.63 -23.32
C LEU A 58 -16.64 -18.58 -23.51
N GLY A 59 -17.71 -18.50 -22.69
CA GLY A 59 -18.87 -19.39 -22.83
C GLY A 59 -18.58 -20.90 -22.66
N GLY A 60 -17.33 -21.25 -22.31
CA GLY A 60 -16.81 -22.62 -22.17
C GLY A 60 -15.29 -22.64 -22.35
N LEU A 61 -14.54 -23.00 -21.31
CA LEU A 61 -13.10 -23.22 -21.43
C LEU A 61 -12.82 -24.59 -22.05
N PRO A 62 -11.77 -24.73 -22.89
CA PRO A 62 -11.26 -26.05 -23.26
C PRO A 62 -10.93 -26.88 -22.00
N LEU A 63 -11.00 -28.21 -22.11
CA LEU A 63 -10.87 -29.17 -21.00
C LEU A 63 -9.66 -28.88 -20.09
N VAL A 64 -8.55 -28.40 -20.66
CA VAL A 64 -7.30 -28.03 -19.97
C VAL A 64 -7.53 -26.95 -18.90
N GLY A 65 -8.43 -25.99 -19.13
CA GLY A 65 -8.75 -24.93 -18.17
C GLY A 65 -9.53 -25.41 -16.94
N HIS A 66 -10.08 -26.63 -16.97
CA HIS A 66 -10.75 -27.23 -15.81
C HIS A 66 -9.73 -27.88 -14.87
N ALA A 67 -8.65 -28.46 -15.41
CA ALA A 67 -7.59 -29.11 -14.63
C ALA A 67 -6.74 -28.12 -13.82
N VAL A 68 -6.51 -26.90 -14.34
CA VAL A 68 -5.63 -25.91 -13.70
C VAL A 68 -6.33 -25.10 -12.59
N ALA A 69 -7.67 -25.02 -12.63
CA ALA A 69 -8.46 -24.25 -11.67
C ALA A 69 -8.21 -24.58 -10.20
N PRO A 70 -8.31 -25.85 -9.76
CA PRO A 70 -8.16 -26.19 -8.35
C PRO A 70 -6.80 -25.74 -7.84
N ALA A 71 -5.72 -25.99 -8.60
CA ALA A 71 -4.37 -25.56 -8.24
C ALA A 71 -4.27 -24.03 -8.10
N VAL A 72 -4.82 -23.26 -9.05
CA VAL A 72 -4.81 -21.79 -8.99
C VAL A 72 -5.64 -21.26 -7.82
N THR A 73 -6.79 -21.87 -7.51
CA THR A 73 -7.61 -21.49 -6.35
C THR A 73 -6.94 -21.82 -5.02
N THR A 74 -6.25 -22.96 -4.93
CA THR A 74 -5.48 -23.35 -3.75
C THR A 74 -4.30 -22.40 -3.54
N LEU A 75 -3.57 -22.07 -4.60
CA LEU A 75 -2.48 -21.09 -4.54
C LEU A 75 -2.97 -19.73 -4.05
N ALA A 76 -4.09 -19.23 -4.57
CA ALA A 76 -4.64 -17.95 -4.11
C ALA A 76 -5.18 -17.97 -2.68
N ALA A 77 -5.46 -19.15 -2.11
CA ALA A 77 -5.81 -19.28 -0.70
C ALA A 77 -4.56 -19.35 0.20
N VAL A 78 -3.54 -20.08 -0.23
CA VAL A 78 -2.33 -20.36 0.56
C VAL A 78 -1.33 -19.22 0.50
N VAL A 79 -1.08 -18.65 -0.68
CA VAL A 79 0.00 -17.68 -0.89
C VAL A 79 -0.21 -16.38 -0.10
N PRO A 80 -1.40 -15.73 -0.08
CA PRO A 80 -1.60 -14.55 0.76
C PRO A 80 -1.43 -14.86 2.26
N ALA A 81 -1.86 -16.04 2.72
CA ALA A 81 -1.70 -16.45 4.11
C ALA A 81 -0.22 -16.65 4.50
N LEU A 82 0.57 -17.29 3.64
CA LEU A 82 2.02 -17.41 3.81
C LEU A 82 2.73 -16.05 3.75
N ALA A 83 2.29 -15.15 2.87
CA ALA A 83 2.81 -13.78 2.81
C ALA A 83 2.57 -13.03 4.12
N VAL A 84 1.39 -13.16 4.73
CA VAL A 84 1.12 -12.58 6.06
C VAL A 84 2.01 -13.20 7.15
N LEU A 85 2.27 -14.52 7.10
CA LEU A 85 3.23 -15.16 8.01
C LEU A 85 4.65 -14.62 7.81
N GLY A 86 5.07 -14.37 6.57
CA GLY A 86 6.33 -13.71 6.25
C GLY A 86 6.42 -12.32 6.89
N LEU A 87 5.37 -11.50 6.76
CA LEU A 87 5.29 -10.20 7.42
C LEU A 87 5.39 -10.29 8.95
N ALA A 88 4.86 -11.37 9.54
CA ALA A 88 4.96 -11.60 10.98
C ALA A 88 6.42 -11.81 11.41
N THR A 89 7.24 -12.48 10.60
CA THR A 89 8.67 -12.70 10.93
C THR A 89 9.48 -11.41 10.96
N GLU A 90 9.06 -10.40 10.21
CA GLU A 90 9.68 -9.07 10.14
C GLU A 90 9.13 -8.10 11.22
N ALA A 91 8.01 -8.43 11.86
CA ALA A 91 7.39 -7.56 12.85
C ALA A 91 8.21 -7.48 14.14
N ASP A 92 8.67 -6.28 14.50
CA ASP A 92 9.45 -6.02 15.72
C ASP A 92 8.58 -6.15 16.98
N ALA A 93 7.39 -5.55 16.95
CA ALA A 93 6.46 -5.61 18.07
C ALA A 93 5.85 -7.01 18.21
N ARG A 94 5.99 -7.60 19.41
CA ARG A 94 5.41 -8.91 19.73
C ARG A 94 3.90 -8.97 19.44
N ALA A 95 3.16 -7.90 19.74
CA ALA A 95 1.72 -7.83 19.51
C ALA A 95 1.38 -7.89 18.01
N GLU A 96 2.08 -7.12 17.17
CA GLU A 96 1.89 -7.15 15.72
C GLU A 96 2.27 -8.52 15.15
N ARG A 97 3.40 -9.09 15.58
CA ARG A 97 3.85 -10.43 15.20
C ARG A 97 2.79 -11.49 15.47
N VAL A 98 2.22 -11.51 16.68
CA VAL A 98 1.17 -12.47 17.06
C VAL A 98 -0.10 -12.26 16.24
N ALA A 99 -0.50 -11.00 16.03
CA ALA A 99 -1.66 -10.67 15.23
C ALA A 99 -1.52 -11.14 13.77
N LEU A 100 -0.40 -10.85 13.13
CA LEU A 100 -0.08 -11.30 11.77
C LEU A 100 0.05 -12.83 11.70
N ALA A 101 0.74 -13.45 12.66
CA ALA A 101 0.85 -14.90 12.74
C ALA A 101 -0.53 -15.57 12.84
N ALA A 102 -1.45 -15.00 13.61
CA ALA A 102 -2.82 -15.49 13.71
C ALA A 102 -3.56 -15.37 12.37
N VAL A 103 -3.51 -14.22 11.69
CA VAL A 103 -4.15 -14.04 10.37
C VAL A 103 -3.64 -15.08 9.36
N GLY A 104 -2.32 -15.25 9.28
CA GLY A 104 -1.71 -16.18 8.33
C GLY A 104 -1.98 -17.65 8.68
N ALA A 105 -1.77 -18.07 9.92
CA ALA A 105 -1.95 -19.45 10.34
C ALA A 105 -3.41 -19.88 10.23
N PHE A 106 -4.35 -19.08 10.74
CA PHE A 106 -5.76 -19.39 10.62
C PHE A 106 -6.29 -19.24 9.18
N GLY A 107 -5.71 -18.35 8.38
CA GLY A 107 -5.95 -18.28 6.94
C GLY A 107 -5.65 -19.61 6.24
N LEU A 108 -4.54 -20.26 6.59
CA LEU A 108 -4.17 -21.59 6.09
C LEU A 108 -5.12 -22.68 6.61
N VAL A 109 -5.45 -22.66 7.90
CA VAL A 109 -6.37 -23.63 8.50
C VAL A 109 -7.75 -23.54 7.85
N GLY A 110 -8.29 -22.34 7.67
CA GLY A 110 -9.57 -22.12 6.99
C GLY A 110 -9.54 -22.44 5.49
N ALA A 111 -8.37 -22.47 4.86
CA ALA A 111 -8.20 -22.95 3.49
C ALA A 111 -8.13 -24.48 3.41
N ALA A 112 -7.64 -25.15 4.46
CA ALA A 112 -7.52 -26.60 4.53
C ALA A 112 -8.81 -27.29 5.01
N ASP A 113 -9.56 -26.66 5.91
CA ASP A 113 -10.76 -27.22 6.53
C ASP A 113 -11.90 -26.20 6.60
N ALA A 114 -13.03 -26.54 5.97
CA ALA A 114 -14.25 -25.73 6.00
C ALA A 114 -14.87 -25.66 7.40
N ALA A 115 -14.67 -26.67 8.27
CA ALA A 115 -15.16 -26.65 9.64
C ALA A 115 -14.48 -25.54 10.48
N ALA A 116 -13.26 -25.16 10.10
CA ALA A 116 -12.51 -24.09 10.73
C ALA A 116 -12.81 -22.68 10.16
N TRP A 117 -13.84 -22.54 9.32
CA TRP A 117 -14.17 -21.27 8.68
C TRP A 117 -14.43 -20.14 9.69
N PHE A 118 -15.23 -20.39 10.73
CA PHE A 118 -15.55 -19.39 11.77
C PHE A 118 -14.34 -18.90 12.56
N PRO A 119 -13.53 -19.78 13.19
CA PRO A 119 -12.34 -19.33 13.90
C PRO A 119 -11.35 -18.64 12.96
N ALA A 120 -11.27 -19.08 11.70
CA ALA A 120 -10.41 -18.43 10.72
C ALA A 120 -10.89 -17.02 10.33
N ALA A 121 -12.18 -16.84 10.07
CA ALA A 121 -12.74 -15.52 9.80
C ALA A 121 -12.54 -14.55 10.98
N ALA A 122 -12.75 -15.04 12.21
CA ALA A 122 -12.52 -14.25 13.43
C ALA A 122 -11.04 -13.86 13.60
N ALA A 123 -10.13 -14.81 13.43
CA ALA A 123 -8.69 -14.55 13.52
C ALA A 123 -8.20 -13.58 12.44
N VAL A 124 -8.69 -13.70 11.20
CA VAL A 124 -8.39 -12.76 10.11
C VAL A 124 -8.88 -11.36 10.48
N LEU A 125 -10.12 -11.21 10.93
CA LEU A 125 -10.67 -9.90 11.27
C LEU A 125 -9.96 -9.25 12.47
N VAL A 126 -9.84 -9.98 13.59
CA VAL A 126 -9.24 -9.47 14.83
C VAL A 126 -7.75 -9.23 14.64
N GLY A 127 -7.03 -10.16 14.02
CA GLY A 127 -5.60 -10.04 13.76
C GLY A 127 -5.28 -8.91 12.78
N THR A 128 -6.07 -8.72 11.73
CA THR A 128 -5.89 -7.58 10.81
C THR A 128 -6.14 -6.26 11.54
N THR A 129 -7.21 -6.18 12.33
CA THR A 129 -7.53 -4.97 13.10
C THR A 129 -6.44 -4.63 14.11
N ALA A 130 -5.95 -5.63 14.85
CA ALA A 130 -4.87 -5.46 15.82
C ALA A 130 -3.54 -5.09 15.15
N GLY A 131 -3.18 -5.75 14.05
CA GLY A 131 -1.96 -5.45 13.28
C GLY A 131 -1.98 -4.01 12.73
N LEU A 132 -3.11 -3.60 12.14
CA LEU A 132 -3.29 -2.22 11.67
C LEU A 132 -3.24 -1.21 12.83
N ALA A 133 -3.84 -1.52 13.97
CA ALA A 133 -3.82 -0.64 15.14
C ALA A 133 -2.39 -0.44 15.67
N VAL A 134 -1.58 -1.51 15.79
CA VAL A 134 -0.17 -1.42 16.21
C VAL A 134 0.64 -0.63 15.19
N ALA A 135 0.54 -0.96 13.89
CA ALA A 135 1.27 -0.25 12.85
C ALA A 135 0.92 1.24 12.77
N LEU A 136 -0.34 1.61 12.97
CA LEU A 136 -0.77 3.01 13.05
C LEU A 136 -0.30 3.69 14.34
N ALA A 137 -0.31 2.99 15.47
CA ALA A 137 0.17 3.51 16.75
C ALA A 137 1.66 3.81 16.70
N GLU A 138 2.50 2.89 16.22
CA GLU A 138 3.95 3.08 16.09
C GLU A 138 4.28 4.33 15.25
N ARG A 139 3.51 4.54 14.18
CA ARG A 139 3.64 5.74 13.33
C ARG A 139 3.22 7.02 14.02
N ALA A 140 2.18 6.96 14.84
CA ALA A 140 1.79 8.11 15.65
C ALA A 140 2.93 8.45 16.61
N HIS A 141 3.49 7.46 17.32
CA HIS A 141 4.60 7.65 18.26
C HIS A 141 5.85 8.21 17.58
N ALA A 142 6.23 7.69 16.41
CA ALA A 142 7.39 8.17 15.66
C ALA A 142 7.30 9.65 15.23
N ARG A 143 6.11 10.25 15.25
CA ARG A 143 5.88 11.65 14.81
C ARG A 143 5.58 12.64 15.93
N VAL A 144 5.20 12.16 17.12
CA VAL A 144 4.87 13.04 18.26
C VAL A 144 6.09 13.83 18.77
N GLY A 145 7.32 13.46 18.39
CA GLY A 145 8.53 14.17 18.80
C GLY A 145 8.86 15.48 18.07
N ALA A 146 8.10 15.91 17.04
CA ALA A 146 8.58 16.95 16.10
C ALA A 146 7.63 18.12 15.79
N VAL A 147 6.42 18.21 16.38
CA VAL A 147 5.45 19.23 15.93
C VAL A 147 4.65 19.85 17.09
N ASP A 148 4.76 21.17 17.25
CA ASP A 148 4.13 21.97 18.32
C ASP A 148 2.58 22.09 18.22
N SER A 149 1.93 21.45 17.23
CA SER A 149 0.48 21.50 17.11
C SER A 149 -0.14 20.12 16.81
N LEU A 150 -1.06 19.71 17.68
CA LEU A 150 -1.85 18.47 17.57
C LEU A 150 -2.51 18.35 16.18
N ARG A 151 -3.04 19.44 15.63
CA ARG A 151 -3.72 19.43 14.32
C ARG A 151 -2.79 19.08 13.16
N ALA A 152 -1.56 19.60 13.16
CA ALA A 152 -0.55 19.28 12.15
C ALA A 152 0.00 17.86 12.32
N ALA A 153 0.07 17.36 13.57
CA ALA A 153 0.44 15.98 13.87
C ALA A 153 -0.62 14.96 13.38
N PHE A 154 -1.92 15.26 13.54
CA PHE A 154 -3.01 14.33 13.20
C PHE A 154 -3.42 14.34 11.72
N ALA A 155 -3.30 15.47 11.01
CA ALA A 155 -3.73 15.58 9.60
C ALA A 155 -3.10 14.54 8.64
N PRO A 156 -1.82 14.15 8.77
CA PRO A 156 -1.23 13.11 7.93
C PRO A 156 -1.45 11.68 8.46
N ILE A 157 -1.82 11.49 9.73
CA ILE A 157 -2.14 10.18 10.34
C ILE A 157 -3.58 9.76 10.05
N ALA A 158 -4.50 10.74 10.00
CA ALA A 158 -5.93 10.53 9.75
C ALA A 158 -6.23 9.82 8.42
N ARG A 159 -5.28 9.83 7.48
CA ARG A 159 -5.48 9.35 6.11
C ARG A 159 -5.30 7.84 5.98
N PRO A 160 -4.12 7.27 6.31
CA PRO A 160 -3.98 5.82 6.33
C PRO A 160 -4.94 5.19 7.34
N SER A 161 -5.25 5.87 8.46
CA SER A 161 -6.22 5.35 9.43
C SER A 161 -7.65 5.34 8.89
N ALA A 162 -8.08 6.35 8.13
CA ALA A 162 -9.40 6.36 7.50
C ALA A 162 -9.55 5.23 6.47
N VAL A 163 -8.54 5.02 5.61
CA VAL A 163 -8.56 3.92 4.62
C VAL A 163 -8.52 2.57 5.33
N ALA A 164 -7.67 2.42 6.35
CA ALA A 164 -7.61 1.19 7.15
C ALA A 164 -8.93 0.91 7.86
N ALA A 165 -9.57 1.92 8.46
CA ALA A 165 -10.85 1.78 9.16
C ALA A 165 -12.00 1.44 8.20
N LEU A 166 -12.05 2.08 7.03
CA LEU A 166 -13.03 1.73 5.99
C LEU A 166 -12.81 0.29 5.49
N GLY A 167 -11.56 -0.09 5.26
CA GLY A 167 -11.19 -1.44 4.83
C GLY A 167 -11.52 -2.51 5.87
N THR A 168 -11.20 -2.28 7.15
CA THR A 168 -11.53 -3.23 8.23
C THR A 168 -13.03 -3.34 8.44
N LEU A 169 -13.79 -2.23 8.32
CA LEU A 169 -15.24 -2.27 8.37
C LEU A 169 -15.81 -3.05 7.17
N ALA A 170 -15.27 -2.86 5.98
CA ALA A 170 -15.65 -3.62 4.79
C ALA A 170 -15.41 -5.13 4.98
N LEU A 171 -14.26 -5.49 5.55
CA LEU A 171 -13.89 -6.86 5.89
C LEU A 171 -14.86 -7.45 6.92
N ALA A 172 -15.15 -6.72 7.99
CA ALA A 172 -16.08 -7.12 9.03
C ALA A 172 -17.49 -7.39 8.48
N CYS A 173 -18.05 -6.44 7.72
CA CYS A 173 -19.37 -6.59 7.11
C CYS A 173 -19.43 -7.78 6.14
N SER A 174 -18.39 -7.97 5.32
CA SER A 174 -18.34 -9.06 4.34
C SER A 174 -18.21 -10.43 5.00
N LEU A 175 -17.36 -10.57 6.03
CA LEU A 175 -17.23 -11.82 6.78
C LEU A 175 -18.49 -12.12 7.61
N ALA A 176 -19.09 -11.12 8.24
CA ALA A 176 -20.36 -11.27 8.95
C ALA A 176 -21.50 -11.71 8.02
N ALA A 177 -21.59 -11.12 6.82
CA ALA A 177 -22.53 -11.56 5.79
C ALA A 177 -22.25 -12.99 5.33
N SER A 178 -20.98 -13.38 5.20
CA SER A 178 -20.57 -14.74 4.81
C SER A 178 -20.87 -15.77 5.91
N ALA A 179 -20.88 -15.35 7.17
CA ALA A 179 -21.29 -16.14 8.33
C ALA A 179 -22.83 -16.31 8.43
N GLY A 180 -23.60 -15.65 7.56
CA GLY A 180 -25.06 -15.71 7.57
C GLY A 180 -25.73 -14.60 8.38
N PHE A 181 -24.98 -13.68 8.99
CA PHE A 181 -25.56 -12.55 9.71
C PHE A 181 -26.02 -11.47 8.71
N GLY A 182 -27.28 -11.07 8.79
CA GLY A 182 -27.81 -9.91 8.05
C GLY A 182 -27.46 -9.91 6.56
N THR A 183 -27.50 -11.06 5.88
CA THR A 183 -26.94 -11.24 4.52
C THR A 183 -27.49 -10.23 3.50
N THR A 184 -28.76 -9.86 3.63
CA THR A 184 -29.45 -8.90 2.74
C THR A 184 -28.96 -7.46 2.90
N THR A 185 -28.44 -7.07 4.07
CA THR A 185 -27.98 -5.71 4.37
C THR A 185 -26.45 -5.62 4.44
N LEU A 186 -25.79 -6.60 5.04
CA LEU A 186 -24.35 -6.60 5.26
C LEU A 186 -23.55 -6.91 3.99
N ARG A 187 -24.08 -7.73 3.08
CA ARG A 187 -23.41 -8.00 1.79
C ARG A 187 -23.33 -6.73 0.91
N PRO A 188 -24.42 -6.00 0.62
CA PRO A 188 -24.33 -4.75 -0.13
C PRO A 188 -23.51 -3.69 0.61
N ALA A 189 -23.63 -3.60 1.94
CA ALA A 189 -22.84 -2.65 2.73
C ALA A 189 -21.34 -2.95 2.66
N GLY A 190 -20.93 -4.21 2.84
CA GLY A 190 -19.53 -4.65 2.72
C GLY A 190 -18.96 -4.34 1.34
N ALA A 191 -19.72 -4.63 0.27
CA ALA A 191 -19.31 -4.31 -1.09
C ALA A 191 -19.15 -2.80 -1.30
N ALA A 192 -20.13 -1.99 -0.88
CA ALA A 192 -20.05 -0.53 -0.97
C ALA A 192 -18.84 0.02 -0.19
N LEU A 193 -18.56 -0.50 1.00
CA LEU A 193 -17.41 -0.11 1.81
C LEU A 193 -16.07 -0.47 1.15
N VAL A 194 -15.97 -1.61 0.46
CA VAL A 194 -14.77 -1.95 -0.33
C VAL A 194 -14.52 -0.91 -1.41
N PHE A 195 -15.51 -0.59 -2.24
CA PHE A 195 -15.33 0.39 -3.30
C PHE A 195 -15.15 1.82 -2.77
N ALA A 196 -15.75 2.15 -1.62
CA ALA A 196 -15.48 3.41 -0.92
C ALA A 196 -14.03 3.47 -0.42
N THR A 197 -13.49 2.36 0.10
CA THR A 197 -12.07 2.24 0.49
C THR A 197 -11.16 2.48 -0.71
N LEU A 198 -11.44 1.83 -1.85
CA LEU A 198 -10.67 2.02 -3.08
C LEU A 198 -10.79 3.43 -3.66
N ALA A 199 -11.98 4.04 -3.59
CA ALA A 199 -12.20 5.43 -4.03
C ALA A 199 -11.52 6.45 -3.10
N ALA A 200 -11.33 6.11 -1.83
CA ALA A 200 -10.62 6.94 -0.85
C ALA A 200 -9.09 6.90 -1.03
N LEU A 201 -8.53 5.87 -1.69
CA LEU A 201 -7.08 5.75 -1.94
C LEU A 201 -6.46 6.99 -2.59
N PRO A 202 -6.93 7.48 -3.76
CA PRO A 202 -6.33 8.64 -4.42
C PRO A 202 -6.40 9.92 -3.56
N LEU A 203 -7.49 10.09 -2.80
CA LEU A 203 -7.69 11.22 -1.88
C LEU A 203 -6.72 11.14 -0.69
N ALA A 204 -6.60 9.96 -0.09
CA ALA A 204 -5.74 9.71 1.06
C ALA A 204 -4.26 9.84 0.68
N ARG A 205 -3.86 9.31 -0.48
CA ARG A 205 -2.49 9.39 -1.03
C ARG A 205 -2.11 10.79 -1.50
N ARG A 206 -3.06 11.73 -1.55
CA ARG A 206 -2.81 13.12 -1.90
C ARG A 206 -2.17 13.21 -3.29
N LEU A 207 -2.94 12.76 -4.27
CA LEU A 207 -2.62 12.97 -5.68
C LEU A 207 -2.68 14.49 -5.98
N ASP A 208 -1.64 15.20 -5.57
CA ASP A 208 -1.55 16.67 -5.52
C ASP A 208 -1.46 17.32 -6.91
N GLY A 209 -1.16 16.55 -7.95
CA GLY A 209 -1.08 17.03 -9.31
C GLY A 209 -2.43 16.96 -10.02
N THR A 210 -2.78 18.02 -10.77
CA THR A 210 -3.91 18.04 -11.71
C THR A 210 -3.88 16.83 -12.66
N VAL A 211 -2.68 16.34 -13.00
CA VAL A 211 -2.46 15.14 -13.82
C VAL A 211 -2.92 13.86 -13.13
N ASP A 212 -2.64 13.70 -11.84
CA ASP A 212 -3.01 12.49 -11.09
C ASP A 212 -4.52 12.47 -10.81
N LEU A 213 -5.12 13.63 -10.50
CA LEU A 213 -6.57 13.78 -10.34
C LEU A 213 -7.30 13.62 -11.67
N GLY A 214 -6.74 14.17 -12.76
CA GLY A 214 -7.22 13.94 -14.12
C GLY A 214 -7.18 12.47 -14.50
N LEU A 215 -6.12 11.74 -14.15
CA LEU A 215 -6.01 10.30 -14.36
C LEU A 215 -7.12 9.53 -13.61
N TRP A 216 -7.42 9.94 -12.38
CA TRP A 216 -8.53 9.34 -11.62
C TRP A 216 -9.88 9.57 -12.29
N VAL A 217 -10.18 10.80 -12.70
CA VAL A 217 -11.43 11.14 -13.41
C VAL A 217 -11.53 10.39 -14.73
N VAL A 218 -10.45 10.34 -15.52
CA VAL A 218 -10.40 9.62 -16.80
C VAL A 218 -10.57 8.12 -16.60
N ALA A 219 -9.92 7.52 -15.60
CA ALA A 219 -10.07 6.10 -15.30
C ALA A 219 -11.51 5.76 -14.86
N ALA A 220 -12.11 6.57 -13.97
CA ALA A 220 -13.50 6.39 -13.56
C ALA A 220 -14.46 6.57 -14.75
N PHE A 221 -14.26 7.59 -15.58
CA PHE A 221 -15.04 7.81 -16.78
C PHE A 221 -14.92 6.65 -17.78
N ALA A 222 -13.71 6.13 -17.98
CA ALA A 222 -13.48 4.96 -18.84
C ALA A 222 -14.23 3.72 -18.33
N VAL A 223 -14.31 3.50 -17.02
CA VAL A 223 -15.12 2.41 -16.43
C VAL A 223 -16.61 2.63 -16.72
N VAL A 224 -17.12 3.86 -16.58
CA VAL A 224 -18.53 4.18 -16.90
C VAL A 224 -18.82 3.98 -18.39
N VAL A 225 -17.94 4.45 -19.28
CA VAL A 225 -18.09 4.28 -20.74
C VAL A 225 -18.05 2.81 -21.12
N ALA A 226 -17.13 2.03 -20.57
CA ALA A 226 -17.07 0.58 -20.79
C ALA A 226 -18.35 -0.12 -20.31
N ALA A 227 -18.86 0.28 -19.14
CA ALA A 227 -20.12 -0.25 -18.61
C ALA A 227 -21.34 0.13 -19.45
N ALA A 228 -21.41 1.36 -19.96
CA ALA A 228 -22.48 1.80 -20.84
C ALA A 228 -22.43 1.13 -22.22
N SER A 229 -21.22 0.85 -22.73
CA SER A 229 -21.02 0.23 -24.05
C SER A 229 -21.34 -1.28 -24.05
N ALA A 230 -21.16 -1.94 -22.91
CA ALA A 230 -21.39 -3.37 -22.75
C ALA A 230 -22.01 -3.71 -21.39
N PRO A 231 -23.29 -3.32 -21.13
CA PRO A 231 -23.90 -3.41 -19.79
C PRO A 231 -23.96 -4.84 -19.25
N PHE A 232 -24.20 -5.83 -20.11
CA PHE A 232 -24.20 -7.25 -19.72
C PHE A 232 -22.81 -7.73 -19.31
N VAL A 233 -21.77 -7.35 -20.06
CA VAL A 233 -20.38 -7.71 -19.74
C VAL A 233 -19.96 -7.03 -18.44
N ALA A 234 -20.26 -5.74 -18.28
CA ALA A 234 -19.93 -5.01 -17.06
C ALA A 234 -20.67 -5.55 -15.83
N GLY A 235 -21.96 -5.88 -15.95
CA GLY A 235 -22.72 -6.54 -14.89
C GLY A 235 -22.13 -7.90 -14.53
N ALA A 236 -21.77 -8.71 -15.53
CA ALA A 236 -21.14 -10.01 -15.30
C ALA A 236 -19.74 -9.89 -14.68
N VAL A 237 -18.92 -8.92 -15.10
CA VAL A 237 -17.61 -8.63 -14.50
C VAL A 237 -17.78 -8.14 -13.07
N ALA A 238 -18.71 -7.23 -12.79
CA ALA A 238 -19.00 -6.75 -11.44
C ALA A 238 -19.38 -7.91 -10.50
N LEU A 239 -20.23 -8.83 -10.96
CA LEU A 239 -20.63 -10.02 -10.20
C LEU A 239 -19.49 -11.04 -10.05
N VAL A 240 -18.89 -11.49 -11.16
CA VAL A 240 -17.94 -12.61 -11.16
C VAL A 240 -16.57 -12.20 -10.61
N ALA A 241 -16.08 -11.04 -11.03
CA ALA A 241 -14.76 -10.55 -10.68
C ALA A 241 -14.77 -9.98 -9.27
N PHE A 242 -15.73 -9.10 -8.97
CA PHE A 242 -15.73 -8.33 -7.73
C PHE A 242 -16.77 -8.76 -6.69
N ASP A 243 -17.77 -9.58 -7.05
CA ASP A 243 -18.93 -9.90 -6.18
C ASP A 243 -19.72 -8.64 -5.75
N ALA A 244 -19.90 -7.72 -6.71
CA ALA A 244 -20.38 -6.35 -6.50
C ALA A 244 -21.76 -6.08 -7.12
N GLY A 245 -22.68 -7.06 -7.08
CA GLY A 245 -23.95 -7.00 -7.81
C GLY A 245 -24.93 -5.89 -7.40
N THR A 246 -24.74 -5.31 -6.22
CA THR A 246 -25.66 -4.32 -5.61
C THR A 246 -25.02 -2.94 -5.45
N VAL A 247 -23.76 -2.77 -5.87
CA VAL A 247 -23.03 -1.52 -5.70
C VAL A 247 -23.46 -0.53 -6.78
N PRO A 248 -23.79 0.73 -6.42
CA PRO A 248 -24.08 1.76 -7.41
C PRO A 248 -22.93 1.91 -8.42
N LEU A 249 -23.26 1.98 -9.71
CA LEU A 249 -22.26 2.04 -10.79
C LEU A 249 -21.25 3.18 -10.60
N SER A 250 -21.70 4.33 -10.09
CA SER A 250 -20.84 5.47 -9.78
C SER A 250 -19.78 5.14 -8.73
N LEU A 251 -20.15 4.46 -7.64
CA LEU A 251 -19.23 4.05 -6.59
C LEU A 251 -18.26 2.98 -7.08
N LEU A 252 -18.75 2.01 -7.87
CA LEU A 252 -17.92 0.99 -8.50
C LEU A 252 -16.89 1.62 -9.44
N ALA A 253 -17.31 2.55 -10.30
CA ALA A 253 -16.41 3.26 -11.22
C ALA A 253 -15.38 4.12 -10.49
N LEU A 254 -15.79 4.87 -9.46
CA LEU A 254 -14.89 5.67 -8.63
C LEU A 254 -13.88 4.79 -7.88
N GLY A 255 -14.32 3.63 -7.36
CA GLY A 255 -13.47 2.69 -6.65
C GLY A 255 -12.42 2.03 -7.56
N ILE A 256 -12.84 1.45 -8.69
CA ILE A 256 -11.94 0.84 -9.67
C ILE A 256 -10.98 1.90 -10.24
N GLY A 257 -11.53 3.04 -10.67
CA GLY A 257 -10.72 4.15 -11.18
C GLY A 257 -9.74 4.68 -10.14
N GLY A 258 -10.14 4.77 -8.88
CA GLY A 258 -9.31 5.24 -7.76
C GLY A 258 -8.15 4.31 -7.46
N ALA A 259 -8.42 3.00 -7.44
CA ALA A 259 -7.37 2.00 -7.29
C ALA A 259 -6.38 2.05 -8.47
N LEU A 260 -6.86 2.06 -9.72
CA LEU A 260 -6.00 2.10 -10.91
C LEU A 260 -5.16 3.38 -10.97
N ALA A 261 -5.74 4.54 -10.67
CA ALA A 261 -5.01 5.81 -10.62
C ALA A 261 -3.95 5.80 -9.52
N THR A 262 -4.25 5.21 -8.35
CA THR A 262 -3.27 5.05 -7.26
C THR A 262 -2.13 4.12 -7.67
N VAL A 263 -2.42 2.96 -8.25
CA VAL A 263 -1.42 2.02 -8.78
C VAL A 263 -0.51 2.72 -9.79
N ALA A 264 -1.09 3.42 -10.76
CA ALA A 264 -0.33 4.13 -11.80
C ALA A 264 0.51 5.27 -11.22
N ALA A 265 -0.05 6.08 -10.32
CA ALA A 265 0.67 7.19 -9.69
C ALA A 265 1.83 6.69 -8.82
N ASP A 266 1.60 5.68 -7.99
CA ASP A 266 2.62 5.11 -7.11
C ASP A 266 3.70 4.35 -7.92
N ALA A 267 3.33 3.63 -8.98
CA ALA A 267 4.28 3.02 -9.89
C ALA A 267 5.16 4.06 -10.62
N ARG A 268 4.58 5.19 -11.07
CA ARG A 268 5.36 6.31 -11.67
C ARG A 268 6.35 6.91 -10.68
N ARG A 269 5.96 7.00 -9.41
CA ARG A 269 6.81 7.47 -8.30
C ARG A 269 7.79 6.39 -7.81
N ARG A 270 7.80 5.20 -8.44
CA ARG A 270 8.57 4.01 -8.03
C ARG A 270 8.29 3.56 -6.59
N ALA A 271 7.13 3.93 -6.05
CA ALA A 271 6.64 3.47 -4.76
C ALA A 271 5.89 2.15 -4.96
N PHE A 272 6.64 1.07 -5.21
CA PHE A 272 6.06 -0.22 -5.57
C PHE A 272 5.23 -0.85 -4.44
N GLY A 273 5.59 -0.63 -3.17
CA GLY A 273 4.83 -1.14 -2.02
C GLY A 273 3.35 -0.73 -2.04
N PRO A 274 3.04 0.58 -2.02
CA PRO A 274 1.66 1.07 -2.10
C PRO A 274 0.95 0.70 -3.41
N ALA A 275 1.67 0.70 -4.54
CA ALA A 275 1.11 0.30 -5.82
C ALA A 275 0.63 -1.16 -5.80
N ILE A 276 1.46 -2.07 -5.27
CA ILE A 276 1.13 -3.49 -5.13
C ILE A 276 -0.02 -3.68 -4.14
N ALA A 277 -0.02 -2.95 -3.03
CA ALA A 277 -1.09 -3.01 -2.05
C ALA A 277 -2.45 -2.58 -2.64
N ALA A 278 -2.49 -1.47 -3.38
CA ALA A 278 -3.69 -1.00 -4.07
C ALA A 278 -4.15 -1.99 -5.14
N ALA A 279 -3.23 -2.58 -5.91
CA ALA A 279 -3.53 -3.60 -6.90
C ALA A 279 -4.07 -4.89 -6.24
N LEU A 280 -3.51 -5.29 -5.10
CA LEU A 280 -3.95 -6.44 -4.32
C LEU A 280 -5.37 -6.22 -3.77
N LEU A 281 -5.66 -5.05 -3.22
CA LEU A 281 -7.01 -4.69 -2.76
C LEU A 281 -8.03 -4.71 -3.90
N LEU A 282 -7.65 -4.17 -5.07
CA LEU A 282 -8.49 -4.22 -6.27
C LEU A 282 -8.74 -5.66 -6.72
N CYS A 283 -7.71 -6.49 -6.81
CA CYS A 283 -7.85 -7.87 -7.26
C CYS A 283 -8.54 -8.79 -6.26
N ALA A 284 -8.41 -8.52 -4.96
CA ALA A 284 -9.15 -9.23 -3.92
C ALA A 284 -10.67 -8.99 -4.05
N GLY A 285 -11.07 -7.78 -4.47
CA GLY A 285 -12.47 -7.40 -4.64
C GLY A 285 -13.23 -7.44 -3.31
N VAL A 286 -14.51 -7.80 -3.34
CA VAL A 286 -15.30 -7.95 -2.11
C VAL A 286 -14.87 -9.23 -1.36
N PRO A 287 -14.44 -9.13 -0.09
CA PRO A 287 -13.91 -10.26 0.69
C PRO A 287 -15.01 -11.18 1.24
N ALA A 288 -15.92 -11.64 0.38
CA ALA A 288 -17.00 -12.57 0.73
C ALA A 288 -16.56 -14.04 0.89
N THR A 289 -15.26 -14.31 0.76
CA THR A 289 -14.68 -15.65 0.95
C THR A 289 -13.39 -15.50 1.74
N LEU A 290 -13.03 -16.54 2.50
CA LEU A 290 -11.86 -16.48 3.38
C LEU A 290 -10.54 -16.22 2.62
N PRO A 291 -10.25 -16.84 1.47
CA PRO A 291 -9.08 -16.50 0.66
C PRO A 291 -9.03 -15.02 0.24
N ARG A 292 -10.16 -14.46 -0.21
CA ARG A 292 -10.25 -13.03 -0.58
C ARG A 292 -10.09 -12.12 0.63
N ALA A 293 -10.63 -12.52 1.79
CA ALA A 293 -10.50 -11.80 3.05
C ALA A 293 -9.04 -11.70 3.50
N VAL A 294 -8.26 -12.79 3.40
CA VAL A 294 -6.83 -12.78 3.71
C VAL A 294 -6.04 -11.93 2.72
N ALA A 295 -6.31 -12.04 1.41
CA ALA A 295 -5.68 -11.20 0.39
C ALA A 295 -5.99 -9.70 0.59
N PHE A 296 -7.24 -9.38 0.93
CA PHE A 296 -7.67 -8.02 1.22
C PHE A 296 -7.01 -7.48 2.51
N ALA A 297 -6.97 -8.29 3.57
CA ALA A 297 -6.26 -7.97 4.82
C ALA A 297 -4.76 -7.71 4.58
N LEU A 298 -4.10 -8.57 3.81
CA LEU A 298 -2.71 -8.37 3.41
C LEU A 298 -2.54 -7.07 2.62
N GLY A 299 -3.45 -6.76 1.70
CA GLY A 299 -3.48 -5.50 0.97
C GLY A 299 -3.54 -4.29 1.91
N LEU A 300 -4.40 -4.32 2.93
CA LEU A 300 -4.47 -3.25 3.94
C LEU A 300 -3.19 -3.15 4.78
N LEU A 301 -2.64 -4.28 5.21
CA LEU A 301 -1.44 -4.33 6.05
C LEU A 301 -0.21 -3.80 5.30
N VAL A 302 0.00 -4.23 4.05
CA VAL A 302 1.07 -3.73 3.19
C VAL A 302 0.83 -2.26 2.87
N LEU A 303 -0.41 -1.87 2.54
CA LEU A 303 -0.74 -0.47 2.26
C LEU A 303 -0.41 0.43 3.44
N VAL A 304 -0.79 0.02 4.66
CA VAL A 304 -0.42 0.74 5.87
C VAL A 304 1.09 0.68 5.97
N ARG A 305 1.78 -0.44 6.17
CA ARG A 305 3.25 -0.50 6.38
C ARG A 305 4.09 0.30 5.37
N GLU A 306 3.71 0.28 4.09
CA GLU A 306 4.42 0.96 3.00
C GLU A 306 3.96 2.41 2.76
N TRP A 307 3.06 2.94 3.60
CA TRP A 307 2.58 4.32 3.52
C TRP A 307 3.66 5.35 3.83
N ALA A 308 4.62 5.54 2.91
CA ALA A 308 5.52 6.67 2.91
C ALA A 308 4.75 7.93 2.46
N PRO A 309 4.96 9.10 3.10
CA PRO A 309 4.43 10.35 2.60
C PRO A 309 5.01 10.58 1.20
N ALA A 310 4.12 10.70 0.20
CA ALA A 310 4.54 10.93 -1.16
C ALA A 310 5.20 12.32 -1.24
N GLY A 311 6.53 12.36 -1.37
CA GLY A 311 7.25 13.58 -1.72
C GLY A 311 7.83 14.40 -0.58
N ARG A 312 8.60 13.79 0.34
CA ARG A 312 9.83 14.50 0.71
C ARG A 312 10.89 14.13 -0.30
N PRO A 313 11.24 15.01 -1.26
CA PRO A 313 12.58 14.94 -1.80
C PRO A 313 13.52 14.85 -0.59
N ALA A 314 14.52 13.98 -0.64
CA ALA A 314 15.67 14.04 0.23
C ALA A 314 16.42 15.35 -0.08
N ALA A 315 15.77 16.47 0.19
CA ALA A 315 16.27 17.80 0.00
C ALA A 315 17.22 18.01 1.16
N SER A 316 18.49 17.70 0.91
CA SER A 316 19.58 18.66 1.01
C SER A 316 19.73 19.48 2.30
N GLU A 317 19.13 19.06 3.41
CA GLU A 317 19.31 19.68 4.73
C GLU A 317 20.68 19.36 5.34
N ASP A 318 21.39 18.36 4.79
CA ASP A 318 22.78 18.04 5.14
C ASP A 318 23.83 18.74 4.26
N LEU A 319 23.41 19.60 3.31
CA LEU A 319 24.27 20.68 2.84
C LEU A 319 24.10 21.87 3.78
N ALA A 320 24.31 21.61 5.08
CA ALA A 320 24.66 22.66 6.02
C ALA A 320 25.89 23.40 5.45
N PRO A 321 25.86 24.75 5.44
CA PRO A 321 26.93 25.55 4.89
C PRO A 321 28.13 25.45 5.82
N ALA A 322 29.02 24.48 5.55
CA ALA A 322 30.35 24.39 6.15
C ALA A 322 31.21 25.64 5.86
N ASP A 323 30.69 26.63 5.13
CA ASP A 323 31.38 27.85 4.73
C ASP A 323 30.92 29.12 5.49
N ARG A 324 29.92 29.06 6.38
CA ARG A 324 29.50 30.26 7.15
C ARG A 324 30.35 30.57 8.38
N THR A 325 31.16 29.63 8.87
CA THR A 325 32.08 29.88 9.98
C THR A 325 33.41 30.50 9.51
N ALA A 326 33.76 30.39 8.22
CA ALA A 326 34.98 31.00 7.68
C ALA A 326 34.86 32.51 7.42
N THR A 327 33.63 33.05 7.28
CA THR A 327 33.43 34.49 7.03
C THR A 327 33.23 35.30 8.31
N ALA A 328 32.72 34.68 9.38
CA ALA A 328 32.49 35.38 10.65
C ALA A 328 33.77 35.65 11.46
N ASP A 329 34.86 34.93 11.18
CA ASP A 329 36.16 35.14 11.86
C ASP A 329 37.04 36.18 11.15
N ARG A 330 36.74 36.53 9.90
CA ARG A 330 37.46 37.59 9.16
C ARG A 330 37.06 39.01 9.58
N ASP A 331 35.85 39.21 10.10
CA ASP A 331 35.40 40.54 10.53
C ASP A 331 35.78 40.89 11.97
N ARG A 332 36.22 39.92 12.79
CA ARG A 332 36.65 40.20 14.18
C ARG A 332 38.10 40.60 14.35
N THR A 333 38.95 40.39 13.34
CA THR A 333 40.37 40.74 13.41
C THR A 333 40.70 42.13 12.87
N ALA A 334 39.71 42.89 12.39
CA ALA A 334 39.92 44.22 11.81
C ALA A 334 39.67 45.41 12.78
N THR A 335 39.17 45.18 14.00
CA THR A 335 38.76 46.28 14.90
C THR A 335 39.63 46.49 16.15
N ASP A 336 40.77 45.81 16.31
CA ASP A 336 41.61 45.96 17.52
C ASP A 336 42.95 46.68 17.25
N GLY A 337 42.85 47.82 16.57
CA GLY A 337 43.99 48.65 16.17
C GLY A 337 43.78 50.13 16.48
N GLY A 338 43.82 50.52 17.76
CA GLY A 338 43.97 51.92 18.17
C GLY A 338 43.56 52.13 19.63
N GLY A 339 44.36 52.63 20.54
CA GLY A 339 45.74 53.13 20.52
C GLY A 339 46.05 53.67 21.92
N PRO A 340 47.33 53.78 22.33
CA PRO A 340 47.71 54.40 23.60
C PRO A 340 47.98 55.91 23.43
N GLY A 341 47.45 56.73 24.34
CA GLY A 341 47.79 58.15 24.53
C GLY A 341 46.64 58.88 25.26
N ALA A 342 46.82 59.59 26.37
CA ALA A 342 47.99 60.02 27.11
C ALA A 342 47.61 60.16 28.61
#